data_AF-A0A1C7MXL2-F1
#
_entry.id   AF-A0A1C7MXL2-F1
#
_cell.length_a   1.000
_cell.length_b   1.000
_cell.length_c   1.000
_cell.angle_alpha   90.00
_cell.angle_beta   90.00
_cell.angle_gamma   90.00
#
_symmetry.space_group_name_H-M   'P 1'
#
loop_
_entity.id
_entity.type
_entity.pdbx_description
1 polymer ?
#
loop_
_entity_poly.entity_id
_entity_poly.type
_entity_poly.pdbx_seq_one_letter_code
_entity_poly.pdbx_strand_id
1 'polypeptide(L)'
;MHPHHANFKRYIELCLSKNTPVLLEDYINKHQKYIRKHADTNNFNEFQRWVDMFFESTSAMNVPVKKGNAKPAWQKLFSGEASGTHTSVMSMKKKKVLCEDCGERTVSLDKWNVVGTDVTKILLNKRASIVAQVDQRKLIDENEYLLLSCILEVPAEICSFVLEVSPTVFKKMRRETCCLAPLEFPDDALILFLKIKKQMEKEREEEEEEEEEEEEEEEKKEEEEEEKKEEEEEKKEEENYEDAETLICKLLIEAKKNKNADVEALARVTRRSLERKSWYQPLTEESFVDQHLLSFVECILLSDKSLISWRSSGTVPLSNSESSRSNNIDTCQKLKPDFVVMMPFRGANVGLVAIEVKLPNAKSSQLLSDRAKLALECKRMVDEQVLQGSQNPRSFGILVEGYECRIFSCTLMKTGFYAFVEEESFLLMKTMNDLALLPDIVRVFCRVKREMSQSMATVIKKRKVECGSSSGVSLTRMIKSTVALPTKRCSVMST
;
A
#
# COMPACT_ATOMS: atom_id res chain seq x y z
N MET A 1 -25.78 -34.28 15.27
CA MET A 1 -24.38 -34.15 15.71
C MET A 1 -23.78 -32.92 15.04
N HIS A 2 -23.11 -32.05 15.79
CA HIS A 2 -22.39 -30.91 15.22
C HIS A 2 -21.25 -31.42 14.32
N PRO A 3 -21.08 -30.92 13.07
CA PRO A 3 -20.06 -31.41 12.12
C PRO A 3 -18.62 -31.37 12.63
N HIS A 4 -18.34 -30.56 13.67
CA HIS A 4 -17.01 -30.48 14.29
C HIS A 4 -16.65 -31.73 15.11
N HIS A 5 -17.63 -32.42 15.71
CA HIS A 5 -17.37 -33.59 16.57
C HIS A 5 -16.64 -34.72 15.84
N ALA A 6 -16.96 -34.96 14.56
CA ALA A 6 -16.30 -36.01 13.77
C ALA A 6 -14.80 -35.71 13.57
N ASN A 7 -14.45 -34.45 13.31
CA ASN A 7 -13.05 -34.02 13.17
C ASN A 7 -12.30 -34.05 14.50
N PHE A 8 -12.94 -33.61 15.59
CA PHE A 8 -12.33 -33.72 16.92
C PHE A 8 -12.07 -35.17 17.31
N LYS A 9 -13.06 -36.06 17.12
CA LYS A 9 -12.94 -37.49 17.40
C LYS A 9 -11.77 -38.12 16.64
N ARG A 10 -11.67 -37.87 15.32
CA ARG A 10 -10.55 -38.39 14.50
C ARG A 10 -9.18 -37.93 14.99
N TYR A 11 -9.08 -36.66 15.41
CA TYR A 11 -7.84 -36.14 15.98
C TYR A 11 -7.51 -36.77 17.35
N ILE A 12 -8.51 -36.94 18.22
CA ILE A 12 -8.36 -37.58 19.54
C ILE A 12 -7.89 -39.03 19.38
N GLU A 13 -8.51 -39.80 18.48
CA GLU A 13 -8.13 -41.19 18.17
C GLU A 13 -6.68 -41.27 17.64
N LEU A 14 -6.29 -40.31 16.79
CA LEU A 14 -4.91 -40.22 16.30
C LEU A 14 -3.92 -39.95 17.43
N CYS A 15 -4.24 -39.07 18.37
CA CYS A 15 -3.40 -38.80 19.53
C CYS A 15 -3.25 -40.02 20.45
N LEU A 16 -4.36 -40.73 20.71
CA LEU A 16 -4.37 -41.95 21.52
C LEU A 16 -3.55 -43.08 20.89
N SER A 17 -3.70 -43.31 19.59
CA SER A 17 -2.93 -44.35 18.87
C SER A 17 -1.42 -44.07 18.87
N LYS A 18 -1.02 -42.80 18.94
CA LYS A 18 0.37 -42.37 19.03
C LYS A 18 0.87 -42.19 20.47
N ASN A 19 0.03 -42.46 21.48
CA ASN A 19 0.33 -42.19 22.89
C ASN A 19 0.83 -40.75 23.16
N THR A 20 0.20 -39.78 22.50
CA THR A 20 0.50 -38.35 22.63
C THR A 20 -0.62 -37.62 23.37
N PRO A 21 -0.32 -36.57 24.17
CA PRO A 21 -1.35 -35.82 24.87
C PRO A 21 -2.30 -35.11 23.92
N VAL A 22 -3.60 -35.09 24.26
CA VAL A 22 -4.61 -34.35 23.50
C VAL A 22 -4.61 -32.88 23.91
N LEU A 23 -4.15 -32.02 23.00
CA LEU A 23 -4.06 -30.58 23.21
C LEU A 23 -4.93 -29.82 22.19
N LEU A 24 -5.74 -28.88 22.66
CA LEU A 24 -6.54 -28.04 21.76
C LEU A 24 -5.64 -27.14 20.89
N GLU A 25 -4.53 -26.64 21.43
CA GLU A 25 -3.52 -25.88 20.69
C GLU A 25 -3.01 -26.65 19.46
N ASP A 26 -2.66 -27.92 19.62
CA ASP A 26 -2.17 -28.78 18.54
C ASP A 26 -3.26 -29.04 17.50
N TYR A 27 -4.51 -29.23 17.94
CA TYR A 27 -5.64 -29.35 17.03
C TYR A 27 -5.77 -28.09 16.15
N ILE A 28 -5.74 -26.90 16.77
CA ILE A 28 -5.83 -25.61 16.08
C ILE A 28 -4.71 -25.48 15.04
N ASN A 29 -3.48 -25.80 15.45
CA ASN A 29 -2.30 -25.70 14.57
C ASN A 29 -2.34 -26.67 13.39
N LYS A 30 -2.88 -27.89 13.57
CA LYS A 30 -2.95 -28.90 12.50
C LYS A 30 -4.15 -28.74 11.57
N HIS A 31 -5.25 -28.14 12.04
CA HIS A 31 -6.52 -28.06 11.30
C HIS A 31 -6.90 -26.64 10.89
N GLN A 32 -5.91 -25.77 10.67
CA GLN A 32 -6.10 -24.36 10.31
C GLN A 32 -7.09 -24.14 9.16
N LYS A 33 -6.94 -24.89 8.06
CA LYS A 33 -7.82 -24.79 6.87
C LYS A 33 -9.28 -25.10 7.22
N TYR A 34 -9.51 -26.17 7.98
CA TYR A 34 -10.85 -26.57 8.41
C TYR A 34 -11.47 -25.51 9.34
N ILE A 35 -10.72 -25.04 10.32
CA ILE A 35 -11.19 -24.04 11.28
C ILE A 35 -11.54 -22.73 10.59
N ARG A 36 -10.69 -22.22 9.67
CA ARG A 36 -10.99 -21.00 8.89
C ARG A 36 -12.27 -21.12 8.05
N LYS A 37 -12.53 -22.31 7.48
CA LYS A 37 -13.73 -22.56 6.67
C LYS A 37 -15.02 -22.54 7.49
N HIS A 38 -14.93 -22.85 8.78
CA HIS A 38 -16.11 -23.15 9.61
C HIS A 38 -16.32 -22.24 10.82
N ALA A 39 -15.31 -21.46 11.21
CA ALA A 39 -15.45 -20.51 12.30
C ALA A 39 -16.20 -19.25 11.84
N ASP A 40 -17.14 -18.80 12.66
CA ASP A 40 -17.79 -17.50 12.47
C ASP A 40 -16.92 -16.37 13.07
N THR A 41 -16.12 -15.71 12.23
CA THR A 41 -15.20 -14.64 12.65
C THR A 41 -15.91 -13.38 13.12
N ASN A 42 -17.21 -13.22 12.86
CA ASN A 42 -18.00 -12.08 13.35
C ASN A 42 -18.50 -12.29 14.79
N ASN A 43 -18.36 -13.50 15.33
CA ASN A 43 -18.78 -13.83 16.68
C ASN A 43 -17.60 -13.73 17.66
N PHE A 44 -17.64 -12.72 18.55
CA PHE A 44 -16.61 -12.51 19.58
C PHE A 44 -16.41 -13.70 20.54
N ASN A 45 -17.39 -14.61 20.63
CA ASN A 45 -17.34 -15.81 21.48
C ASN A 45 -16.98 -17.08 20.71
N GLU A 46 -16.64 -17.00 19.42
CA GLU A 46 -16.41 -18.17 18.58
C GLU A 46 -15.28 -19.06 19.12
N PHE A 47 -14.19 -18.47 19.63
CA PHE A 47 -13.12 -19.24 20.27
C PHE A 47 -13.63 -20.09 21.44
N GLN A 48 -14.46 -19.51 22.31
CA GLN A 48 -14.98 -20.23 23.48
C GLN A 48 -15.90 -21.37 23.06
N ARG A 49 -16.72 -21.15 22.03
CA ARG A 49 -17.56 -22.20 21.44
C ARG A 49 -16.75 -23.39 20.92
N TRP A 50 -15.63 -23.14 20.24
CA TRP A 50 -14.72 -24.20 19.80
C TRP A 50 -14.05 -24.95 20.96
N VAL A 51 -13.68 -24.23 22.03
CA VAL A 51 -13.14 -24.85 23.26
C VAL A 51 -14.18 -25.80 23.88
N ASP A 52 -15.43 -25.34 24.01
CA ASP A 52 -16.50 -26.11 24.64
C ASP A 52 -16.81 -27.38 23.84
N MET A 53 -16.97 -27.28 22.52
CA MET A 53 -17.23 -28.46 21.66
C MET A 53 -16.08 -29.47 21.66
N PHE A 54 -14.82 -28.99 21.75
CA PHE A 54 -13.66 -29.86 21.86
C PHE A 54 -13.66 -30.63 23.20
N PHE A 55 -13.95 -29.94 24.30
CA PHE A 55 -14.01 -30.55 25.64
C PHE A 55 -15.19 -31.50 25.82
N GLU A 56 -16.34 -31.20 25.22
CA GLU A 56 -17.46 -32.14 25.16
C GLU A 56 -17.05 -33.43 24.43
N SER A 57 -16.33 -33.31 23.30
CA SER A 57 -15.86 -34.47 22.52
C SER A 57 -14.87 -35.33 23.29
N THR A 58 -13.93 -34.73 24.03
CA THR A 58 -12.97 -35.48 24.86
C THR A 58 -13.64 -36.12 26.07
N SER A 59 -14.62 -35.43 26.68
CA SER A 59 -15.39 -35.96 27.82
C SER A 59 -16.22 -37.17 27.41
N ALA A 60 -16.85 -37.13 26.24
CA ALA A 60 -17.60 -38.27 25.69
C ALA A 60 -16.72 -39.52 25.44
N MET A 61 -15.42 -39.33 25.29
CA MET A 61 -14.44 -40.40 25.07
C MET A 61 -13.66 -40.79 26.33
N ASN A 62 -13.96 -40.19 27.49
CA ASN A 62 -13.19 -40.34 28.74
C ASN A 62 -11.68 -40.05 28.57
N VAL A 63 -11.32 -39.08 27.72
CA VAL A 63 -9.93 -38.71 27.47
C VAL A 63 -9.59 -37.42 28.21
N PRO A 64 -8.55 -37.40 29.08
CA PRO A 64 -8.12 -36.17 29.72
C PRO A 64 -7.52 -35.21 28.70
N VAL A 65 -7.94 -33.94 28.76
CA VAL A 65 -7.55 -32.90 27.80
C VAL A 65 -6.91 -31.71 28.51
N LYS A 66 -5.93 -31.07 27.86
CA LYS A 66 -5.39 -29.78 28.30
C LYS A 66 -5.62 -28.72 27.22
N LYS A 67 -5.94 -27.51 27.66
CA LYS A 67 -6.15 -26.36 26.76
C LYS A 67 -4.86 -25.94 26.02
N GLY A 68 -3.70 -26.09 26.67
CA GLY A 68 -2.43 -25.54 26.15
C GLY A 68 -2.51 -24.02 25.94
N ASN A 69 -1.74 -23.49 24.99
CA ASN A 69 -1.82 -22.11 24.51
C ASN A 69 -2.82 -21.95 23.35
N ALA A 70 -3.98 -22.61 23.43
CA ALA A 70 -4.99 -22.57 22.38
C ALA A 70 -5.49 -21.16 22.02
N LYS A 71 -5.54 -20.23 22.99
CA LYS A 71 -5.99 -18.85 22.72
C LYS A 71 -4.98 -18.09 21.84
N PRO A 72 -3.68 -18.07 22.15
CA PRO A 72 -2.66 -17.60 21.23
C PRO A 72 -2.68 -18.27 19.85
N ALA A 73 -2.82 -19.60 19.77
CA ALA A 73 -2.89 -20.32 18.49
C ALA A 73 -4.12 -19.92 17.67
N TRP A 74 -5.27 -19.74 18.32
CA TRP A 74 -6.49 -19.23 17.69
C TRP A 74 -6.32 -17.80 17.18
N GLN A 75 -5.75 -16.92 18.01
CA GLN A 75 -5.47 -15.54 17.62
C GLN A 75 -4.55 -15.51 16.41
N LYS A 76 -3.45 -16.28 16.42
CA LYS A 76 -2.53 -16.43 15.28
C LYS A 76 -3.24 -16.93 14.01
N LEU A 77 -4.19 -17.85 14.15
CA LEU A 77 -4.92 -18.40 13.01
C LEU A 77 -5.77 -17.34 12.27
N PHE A 78 -6.37 -16.41 13.02
CA PHE A 78 -7.33 -15.41 12.52
C PHE A 78 -6.80 -13.97 12.47
N SER A 79 -5.64 -13.68 13.06
CA SER A 79 -5.01 -12.35 13.02
C SER A 79 -4.42 -12.00 11.65
N GLY A 80 -4.64 -12.83 10.61
CA GLY A 80 -4.06 -12.63 9.29
C GLY A 80 -2.54 -12.89 9.25
N GLU A 81 -1.94 -13.34 10.34
CA GLU A 81 -0.56 -13.82 10.37
C GLU A 81 -0.49 -15.19 9.69
N ALA A 82 -0.52 -15.19 8.35
CA ALA A 82 -0.18 -16.35 7.56
C ALA A 82 1.17 -16.88 8.03
N SER A 83 1.19 -18.11 8.55
CA SER A 83 2.41 -18.87 8.80
C SER A 83 3.21 -18.95 7.51
N GLY A 84 4.25 -18.11 7.39
CA GLY A 84 5.18 -18.16 6.26
C GLY A 84 5.72 -16.82 5.78
N THR A 85 5.09 -15.68 6.05
CA THR A 85 5.68 -14.37 5.71
C THR A 85 5.47 -13.36 6.81
N HIS A 86 6.44 -13.30 7.73
CA HIS A 86 7.05 -12.10 8.32
C HIS A 86 6.29 -10.75 8.43
N THR A 87 4.96 -10.68 8.50
CA THR A 87 4.27 -9.52 9.07
C THR A 87 4.28 -9.66 10.59
N SER A 88 5.50 -9.67 11.14
CA SER A 88 5.70 -9.07 12.45
C SER A 88 5.04 -7.70 12.30
N VAL A 89 3.92 -7.47 12.99
CA VAL A 89 3.59 -6.13 13.45
C VAL A 89 4.75 -5.80 14.37
N MET A 90 5.86 -5.43 13.75
CA MET A 90 7.00 -4.81 14.38
C MET A 90 6.31 -3.73 15.19
N SER A 91 6.33 -3.86 16.51
CA SER A 91 6.20 -2.70 17.38
C SER A 91 7.21 -1.74 16.80
N MET A 92 6.78 -0.85 15.90
CA MET A 92 7.65 0.05 15.17
C MET A 92 8.18 0.92 16.28
N LYS A 93 9.38 0.60 16.76
CA LYS A 93 10.04 1.39 17.78
C LYS A 93 10.04 2.78 17.18
N LYS A 94 9.26 3.68 17.80
CA LYS A 94 9.08 5.03 17.29
C LYS A 94 10.46 5.60 17.09
N LYS A 95 10.79 5.85 15.82
CA LYS A 95 12.12 6.31 15.47
C LYS A 95 12.24 7.73 16.01
N LYS A 96 13.29 7.95 16.79
CA LYS A 96 13.56 9.25 17.37
C LYS A 96 14.68 9.95 16.63
N VAL A 97 14.50 11.25 16.41
CA VAL A 97 15.45 12.09 15.67
C VAL A 97 15.91 13.25 16.53
N LEU A 98 17.12 13.72 16.24
CA LEU A 98 17.67 14.95 16.82
C LEU A 98 17.54 16.05 15.77
N CYS A 99 16.85 17.13 16.14
CA CYS A 99 16.69 18.30 15.29
C CYS A 99 17.55 19.44 15.84
N GLU A 100 18.28 20.11 14.96
CA GLU A 100 19.05 21.32 15.31
C GLU A 100 18.25 22.59 15.03
N ASP A 101 17.27 22.50 14.14
CA ASP A 101 16.36 23.57 13.75
C ASP A 101 14.92 23.18 14.05
N CYS A 102 14.14 24.15 14.53
CA CYS A 102 12.71 24.01 14.80
C CYS A 102 11.83 24.84 13.83
N GLY A 103 12.45 25.52 12.87
CA GLY A 103 11.80 26.42 11.92
C GLY A 103 11.26 27.68 12.61
N GLU A 104 10.18 28.24 12.04
CA GLU A 104 9.48 29.37 12.64
C GLU A 104 8.91 28.99 14.01
N ARG A 105 9.33 29.67 15.09
CA ARG A 105 8.86 29.39 16.45
C ARG A 105 7.35 29.62 16.59
N THR A 106 6.88 30.72 16.00
CA THR A 106 5.46 31.10 16.01
C THR A 106 4.93 31.00 14.59
N VAL A 107 3.96 30.11 14.38
CA VAL A 107 3.26 29.96 13.10
C VAL A 107 1.82 30.44 13.30
N SER A 108 1.36 31.31 12.40
CA SER A 108 -0.05 31.69 12.33
C SER A 108 -0.80 30.72 11.41
N LEU A 109 -1.86 30.12 11.94
CA LEU A 109 -2.75 29.18 11.26
C LEU A 109 -4.20 29.65 11.42
N ASP A 110 -5.03 29.50 10.40
CA ASP A 110 -6.46 29.79 10.55
C ASP A 110 -7.14 28.76 11.45
N LYS A 111 -8.34 29.10 11.91
CA LYS A 111 -9.11 28.27 12.85
C LYS A 111 -9.71 27.04 12.16
N TRP A 112 -9.39 25.85 12.65
CA TRP A 112 -10.02 24.58 12.25
C TRP A 112 -10.82 24.00 13.42
N ASN A 113 -12.15 24.00 13.29
CA ASN A 113 -13.03 23.41 14.30
C ASN A 113 -13.62 22.11 13.79
N VAL A 114 -13.48 21.04 14.56
CA VAL A 114 -14.05 19.73 14.24
C VAL A 114 -14.87 19.26 15.43
N VAL A 115 -16.19 19.17 15.25
CA VAL A 115 -17.15 18.79 16.32
C VAL A 115 -16.95 19.64 17.59
N GLY A 116 -16.84 20.97 17.42
CA GLY A 116 -16.62 21.92 18.51
C GLY A 116 -15.21 21.94 19.10
N THR A 117 -14.31 21.06 18.65
CA THR A 117 -12.90 21.02 19.08
C THR A 117 -12.05 21.90 18.16
N ASP A 118 -11.33 22.86 18.73
CA ASP A 118 -10.37 23.69 18.01
C ASP A 118 -9.07 22.91 17.77
N VAL A 119 -9.00 22.22 16.64
CA VAL A 119 -7.86 21.37 16.26
C VAL A 119 -6.61 22.22 16.01
N THR A 120 -6.77 23.44 15.48
CA THR A 120 -5.64 24.37 15.30
C THR A 120 -4.96 24.68 16.62
N LYS A 121 -5.74 24.97 17.68
CA LYS A 121 -5.20 25.21 19.01
C LYS A 121 -4.44 23.99 19.57
N ILE A 122 -4.99 22.78 19.41
CA ILE A 122 -4.34 21.54 19.85
C ILE A 122 -3.00 21.33 19.11
N LEU A 123 -3.01 21.52 17.79
CA LEU A 123 -1.82 21.42 16.94
C LEU A 123 -0.75 22.42 17.36
N LEU A 124 -1.10 23.70 17.52
CA LEU A 124 -0.16 24.75 17.93
C LEU A 124 0.42 24.49 19.32
N ASN A 125 -0.40 24.04 20.27
CA ASN A 125 0.07 23.67 21.62
C ASN A 125 1.05 22.49 21.56
N LYS A 126 0.74 21.44 20.79
CA LYS A 126 1.62 20.28 20.61
C LYS A 126 2.94 20.71 19.95
N ARG A 127 2.88 21.53 18.91
CA ARG A 127 4.07 22.08 18.23
C ARG A 127 4.94 22.91 19.18
N ALA A 128 4.36 23.80 19.99
CA ALA A 128 5.11 24.59 20.97
C ALA A 128 5.86 23.70 21.98
N SER A 129 5.23 22.61 22.43
CA SER A 129 5.90 21.61 23.28
C SER A 129 7.09 20.93 22.57
N ILE A 130 6.95 20.59 21.28
CA ILE A 130 8.02 19.99 20.47
C ILE A 130 9.17 20.99 20.29
N VAL A 131 8.89 22.26 19.99
CA VAL A 131 9.91 23.32 19.90
C VAL A 131 10.72 23.41 21.20
N ALA A 132 10.04 23.39 22.36
CA ALA A 132 10.73 23.40 23.65
C ALA A 132 11.60 22.16 23.89
N GLN A 133 11.21 20.98 23.37
CA GLN A 133 12.03 19.78 23.41
C GLN A 133 13.28 19.91 22.53
N VAL A 134 13.13 20.47 21.32
CA VAL A 134 14.25 20.72 20.38
C VAL A 134 15.23 21.74 20.97
N ASP A 135 14.74 22.82 21.59
CA ASP A 135 15.59 23.80 22.30
C ASP A 135 16.43 23.15 23.41
N GLN A 136 15.88 22.11 24.06
CA GLN A 136 16.58 21.32 25.08
C GLN A 136 17.44 20.19 24.48
N ARG A 137 17.60 20.14 23.15
CA ARG A 137 18.30 19.06 22.41
C ARG A 137 17.79 17.66 22.74
N LYS A 138 16.49 17.53 23.03
CA LYS A 138 15.84 16.23 23.26
C LYS A 138 15.52 15.56 21.93
N LEU A 139 15.54 14.24 21.95
CA LEU A 139 15.09 13.43 20.83
C LEU A 139 13.57 13.45 20.74
N ILE A 140 13.03 13.70 19.55
CA ILE A 140 11.60 13.75 19.27
C ILE A 140 11.21 12.63 18.29
N ASP A 141 9.94 12.23 18.30
CA ASP A 141 9.44 11.21 17.37
C ASP A 141 9.28 11.79 15.94
N GLU A 142 9.30 10.95 14.90
CA GLU A 142 9.18 11.42 13.51
C GLU A 142 7.89 12.20 13.22
N ASN A 143 6.76 11.80 13.81
CA ASN A 143 5.50 12.54 13.65
C ASN A 143 5.57 13.92 14.30
N GLU A 144 6.36 14.06 15.37
CA GLU A 144 6.62 15.36 16.01
C GLU A 144 7.56 16.22 15.15
N TYR A 145 8.56 15.61 14.51
CA TYR A 145 9.40 16.28 13.52
C TYR A 145 8.58 16.82 12.33
N LEU A 146 7.64 16.05 11.79
CA LEU A 146 6.75 16.51 10.70
C LEU A 146 5.91 17.73 11.09
N LEU A 147 5.47 17.82 12.35
CA LEU A 147 4.74 19.00 12.87
C LEU A 147 5.60 20.26 12.90
N LEU A 148 6.93 20.16 13.03
CA LEU A 148 7.81 21.33 12.93
C LEU A 148 7.73 21.96 11.53
N SER A 149 7.58 21.13 10.49
CA SER A 149 7.31 21.51 9.09
C SER A 149 5.83 21.78 8.78
N CYS A 150 4.98 21.91 9.81
CA CYS A 150 3.52 22.10 9.68
C CYS A 150 2.80 20.97 8.92
N ILE A 151 3.36 19.76 8.90
CA ILE A 151 2.73 18.57 8.33
C ILE A 151 2.06 17.80 9.47
N LEU A 152 0.73 17.71 9.43
CA LEU A 152 -0.05 16.83 10.29
C LEU A 152 -0.28 15.51 9.56
N GLU A 153 0.37 14.45 10.04
CA GLU A 153 0.06 13.10 9.58
C GLU A 153 -1.28 12.62 10.17
N VAL A 154 -2.15 12.11 9.30
CA VAL A 154 -3.45 11.53 9.66
C VAL A 154 -3.43 10.03 9.27
N PRO A 155 -3.02 9.13 10.19
CA PRO A 155 -2.89 7.69 9.93
C PRO A 155 -4.26 7.01 9.85
N ALA A 156 -4.33 5.78 9.33
CA ALA A 156 -5.58 5.01 9.28
C ALA A 156 -6.21 4.80 10.67
N GLU A 157 -5.36 4.55 11.68
CA GLU A 157 -5.75 4.22 13.04
C GLU A 157 -5.43 5.34 14.04
N ILE A 158 -6.35 5.62 14.97
CA ILE A 158 -6.19 6.69 15.96
C ILE A 158 -5.02 6.46 16.93
N CYS A 159 -4.65 5.20 17.19
CA CYS A 159 -3.54 4.86 18.09
C CYS A 159 -2.18 5.40 17.61
N SER A 160 -2.06 5.67 16.30
CA SER A 160 -0.85 6.24 15.68
C SER A 160 -0.92 7.76 15.52
N PHE A 161 -2.05 8.38 15.89
CA PHE A 161 -2.27 9.81 15.68
C PHE A 161 -1.54 10.65 16.73
N VAL A 162 -0.85 11.70 16.28
CA VAL A 162 0.03 12.52 17.14
C VAL A 162 -0.72 13.51 18.04
N LEU A 163 -1.97 13.86 17.69
CA LEU A 163 -2.78 14.78 18.48
C LEU A 163 -3.70 14.00 19.44
N GLU A 164 -3.77 14.47 20.67
CA GLU A 164 -4.64 13.92 21.71
C GLU A 164 -6.07 14.45 21.50
N VAL A 165 -6.81 13.80 20.59
CA VAL A 165 -8.21 14.12 20.30
C VAL A 165 -9.12 12.92 20.57
N SER A 166 -10.41 13.16 20.73
CA SER A 166 -11.38 12.07 20.91
C SER A 166 -11.57 11.26 19.61
N PRO A 167 -11.98 9.98 19.70
CA PRO A 167 -12.28 9.15 18.53
C PRO A 167 -13.28 9.79 17.56
N THR A 168 -14.28 10.51 18.08
CA THR A 168 -15.28 11.22 17.28
C THR A 168 -14.66 12.35 16.47
N VAL A 169 -13.77 13.13 17.09
CA VAL A 169 -13.04 14.22 16.42
C VAL A 169 -12.11 13.64 15.35
N PHE A 170 -11.32 12.63 15.68
CA PHE A 170 -10.43 11.96 14.71
C PHE A 170 -11.17 11.38 13.51
N LYS A 171 -12.28 10.66 13.73
CA LYS A 171 -13.10 10.09 12.65
C LYS A 171 -13.65 11.20 11.73
N LYS A 172 -14.07 12.33 12.29
CA LYS A 172 -14.55 13.47 11.53
C LYS A 172 -13.42 14.16 10.76
N MET A 173 -12.24 14.33 11.38
CA MET A 173 -11.03 14.83 10.72
C MET A 173 -10.68 13.95 9.52
N ARG A 174 -10.55 12.63 9.71
CA ARG A 174 -10.28 11.70 8.60
C ARG A 174 -11.30 11.81 7.48
N ARG A 175 -12.59 11.92 7.79
CA ARG A 175 -13.63 12.11 6.75
C ARG A 175 -13.47 13.43 5.99
N GLU A 176 -13.02 14.50 6.65
CA GLU A 176 -12.79 15.80 6.01
C GLU A 176 -11.50 15.85 5.18
N THR A 177 -10.49 15.06 5.54
CA THR A 177 -9.16 15.08 4.91
C THR A 177 -8.96 13.97 3.88
N CYS A 178 -9.59 12.80 4.04
CA CYS A 178 -9.57 11.72 3.04
C CYS A 178 -10.25 12.20 1.76
N CYS A 179 -9.61 11.93 0.63
CA CYS A 179 -10.04 12.49 -0.64
C CYS A 179 -10.32 11.47 -1.74
N LEU A 180 -9.93 10.21 -1.56
CA LEU A 180 -10.20 9.20 -2.58
C LEU A 180 -11.69 8.85 -2.58
N ALA A 181 -12.42 9.24 -3.64
CA ALA A 181 -13.80 8.82 -3.83
C ALA A 181 -13.87 7.30 -4.10
N PRO A 182 -14.89 6.57 -3.61
CA PRO A 182 -15.08 5.16 -3.95
C PRO A 182 -15.14 4.95 -5.48
N LEU A 183 -14.68 3.79 -5.92
CA LEU A 183 -14.71 3.33 -7.31
C LEU A 183 -15.12 1.87 -7.27
N GLU A 184 -16.06 1.47 -8.12
CA GLU A 184 -16.46 0.08 -8.30
C GLU A 184 -16.39 -0.24 -9.80
N PHE A 185 -15.92 -1.45 -10.12
CA PHE A 185 -15.99 -1.95 -11.48
C PHE A 185 -17.39 -2.49 -11.78
N PRO A 186 -17.89 -2.36 -13.03
CA PRO A 186 -19.09 -3.05 -13.44
C PRO A 186 -18.95 -4.57 -13.28
N ASP A 187 -20.02 -5.24 -12.86
CA ASP A 187 -20.02 -6.70 -12.65
C ASP A 187 -19.59 -7.47 -13.90
N ASP A 188 -20.04 -7.06 -15.09
CA ASP A 188 -19.65 -7.69 -16.36
C ASP A 188 -18.13 -7.65 -16.61
N ALA A 189 -17.47 -6.56 -16.19
CA ALA A 189 -16.02 -6.44 -16.30
C ALA A 189 -15.30 -7.39 -15.32
N LEU A 190 -15.82 -7.53 -14.10
CA LEU A 190 -15.29 -8.46 -13.11
C LEU A 190 -15.52 -9.91 -13.52
N ILE A 191 -16.67 -10.24 -14.10
CA ILE A 191 -16.98 -11.57 -14.64
C ILE A 191 -16.01 -11.91 -15.77
N LEU A 192 -15.78 -11.00 -16.72
CA LEU A 192 -14.79 -11.19 -17.77
C LEU A 192 -13.38 -11.38 -17.21
N PHE A 193 -13.01 -10.59 -16.20
CA PHE A 193 -11.72 -10.74 -15.51
C PHE A 193 -11.56 -12.11 -14.84
N LEU A 194 -12.61 -12.61 -14.17
CA LEU A 194 -12.61 -13.95 -13.57
C LEU A 194 -12.48 -15.06 -14.62
N LYS A 195 -13.08 -14.88 -15.80
CA LYS A 195 -12.89 -15.81 -16.93
C LYS A 195 -11.44 -15.81 -17.41
N ILE A 196 -10.81 -14.65 -17.55
CA ILE A 196 -9.38 -14.53 -17.90
C ILE A 196 -8.53 -15.30 -16.88
N LYS A 197 -8.74 -15.06 -15.58
CA LYS A 197 -8.01 -15.77 -14.52
C LYS A 197 -8.17 -17.28 -14.62
N LYS A 198 -9.41 -17.77 -14.77
CA LYS A 198 -9.70 -19.21 -14.85
C LYS A 198 -9.03 -19.84 -16.06
N GLN A 199 -9.09 -19.16 -17.21
CA GLN A 199 -8.46 -19.64 -18.44
C GLN A 199 -6.95 -19.76 -18.28
N MET A 200 -6.31 -18.80 -17.61
CA MET A 200 -4.87 -18.87 -17.35
C MET A 200 -4.47 -19.94 -16.32
N GLU A 201 -5.31 -20.19 -15.32
CA GLU A 201 -5.06 -21.29 -14.39
C GLU A 201 -5.10 -22.63 -15.15
N LYS A 202 -6.02 -22.77 -16.11
CA LYS A 202 -6.09 -23.92 -17.01
C LYS A 202 -4.88 -24.03 -17.95
N GLU A 203 -4.49 -22.94 -18.63
CA GLU A 203 -3.32 -22.93 -19.52
C GLU A 203 -2.04 -23.33 -18.79
N ARG A 204 -1.89 -22.94 -17.51
CA ARG A 204 -0.74 -23.38 -16.71
C ARG A 204 -0.82 -24.85 -16.30
N GLU A 205 -2.00 -25.33 -15.89
CA GLU A 205 -2.18 -26.76 -15.56
C GLU A 205 -1.83 -27.63 -16.77
N GLU A 206 -2.22 -27.22 -17.99
CA GLU A 206 -1.85 -27.89 -19.24
C GLU A 206 -0.34 -27.81 -19.53
N GLU A 207 0.31 -26.65 -19.35
CA GLU A 207 1.77 -26.52 -19.50
C GLU A 207 2.55 -27.40 -18.48
N GLU A 208 2.08 -27.50 -17.23
CA GLU A 208 2.69 -28.35 -16.20
C GLU A 208 2.50 -29.85 -16.54
N GLU A 209 1.34 -30.26 -17.07
CA GLU A 209 1.10 -31.63 -17.54
C GLU A 209 1.98 -31.98 -18.76
N GLU A 210 2.14 -31.07 -19.72
CA GLU A 210 3.04 -31.26 -20.88
C GLU A 210 4.51 -31.38 -20.46
N GLU A 211 4.99 -30.58 -19.49
CA GLU A 211 6.35 -30.69 -18.94
C GLU A 211 6.58 -32.04 -18.21
N GLU A 212 5.60 -32.53 -17.44
CA GLU A 212 5.68 -33.84 -16.78
C GLU A 212 5.70 -35.00 -17.79
N GLU A 213 4.90 -34.92 -18.86
CA GLU A 213 4.90 -35.91 -19.95
C GLU A 213 6.24 -35.92 -20.72
N GLU A 214 6.84 -34.75 -20.99
CA GLU A 214 8.16 -34.66 -21.63
C GLU A 214 9.27 -35.25 -20.75
N GLU A 215 9.27 -34.99 -19.43
CA GLU A 215 10.22 -35.61 -18.49
C GLU A 215 10.05 -37.14 -18.45
N GLU A 216 8.81 -37.65 -18.39
CA GLU A 216 8.54 -39.09 -18.45
C GLU A 216 8.97 -39.72 -19.80
N GLU A 217 8.77 -39.03 -20.92
CA GLU A 217 9.23 -39.50 -22.22
C GLU A 217 10.76 -39.52 -22.33
N GLU A 218 11.46 -38.56 -21.73
CA GLU A 218 12.92 -38.57 -21.67
C GLU A 218 13.44 -39.73 -20.80
N GLU A 219 12.83 -39.98 -19.64
CA GLU A 219 13.14 -41.16 -18.81
C GLU A 219 12.84 -42.48 -19.56
N LYS A 220 11.69 -42.57 -20.24
CA LYS A 220 11.34 -43.74 -21.06
C LYS A 220 12.25 -43.88 -22.28
N LYS A 221 12.72 -42.80 -22.93
CA LYS A 221 13.69 -42.88 -24.03
C LYS A 221 15.08 -43.31 -23.54
N GLU A 222 15.44 -43.05 -22.29
CA GLU A 222 16.62 -43.64 -21.65
C GLU A 222 16.43 -45.14 -21.34
N GLU A 223 15.19 -45.60 -21.11
CA GLU A 223 14.86 -47.03 -20.89
C GLU A 223 14.53 -47.82 -22.19
N GLU A 224 13.99 -47.19 -23.23
CA GLU A 224 13.42 -47.76 -24.46
C GLU A 224 14.30 -47.50 -25.72
N GLU A 225 15.62 -47.36 -25.55
CA GLU A 225 16.57 -47.74 -26.62
C GLU A 225 16.53 -49.26 -26.91
N GLU A 226 15.72 -50.03 -26.17
CA GLU A 226 15.12 -51.32 -26.58
C GLU A 226 13.59 -51.17 -26.77
N GLU A 227 13.12 -51.39 -28.01
CA GLU A 227 11.71 -51.59 -28.41
C GLU A 227 10.79 -50.36 -28.63
N LYS A 228 10.92 -49.80 -29.83
CA LYS A 228 9.85 -49.39 -30.79
C LYS A 228 8.42 -49.14 -30.25
N LYS A 229 7.96 -47.91 -30.54
CA LYS A 229 6.73 -47.51 -31.28
C LYS A 229 5.53 -48.46 -31.15
N GLU A 230 4.37 -47.94 -30.74
CA GLU A 230 3.39 -47.22 -31.59
C GLU A 230 2.13 -46.87 -30.78
N GLU A 231 1.42 -45.85 -31.27
CA GLU A 231 0.02 -45.48 -30.98
C GLU A 231 -0.30 -44.81 -29.64
N GLU A 232 -0.63 -43.51 -29.69
CA GLU A 232 -1.99 -43.07 -29.35
C GLU A 232 -2.30 -41.66 -29.89
N GLU A 233 -3.12 -41.60 -30.93
CA GLU A 233 -3.93 -40.43 -31.29
C GLU A 233 -5.39 -40.83 -31.11
N GLU A 234 -6.11 -40.30 -30.12
CA GLU A 234 -7.55 -40.08 -30.31
C GLU A 234 -8.22 -39.12 -29.31
N LYS A 235 -8.98 -38.19 -29.91
CA LYS A 235 -10.06 -37.32 -29.37
C LYS A 235 -9.66 -36.02 -28.65
N LYS A 236 -9.37 -34.99 -29.45
CA LYS A 236 -9.68 -33.59 -29.11
C LYS A 236 -11.14 -33.28 -29.45
N GLU A 237 -11.99 -33.16 -28.44
CA GLU A 237 -13.28 -32.49 -28.58
C GLU A 237 -13.01 -31.00 -28.87
N GLU A 238 -13.54 -30.47 -29.98
CA GLU A 238 -13.47 -29.04 -30.33
C GLU A 238 -14.32 -28.20 -29.36
N GLU A 239 -13.88 -28.08 -28.11
CA GLU A 239 -14.31 -26.97 -27.26
C GLU A 239 -13.67 -25.69 -27.82
N ASN A 240 -14.50 -24.70 -28.11
CA ASN A 240 -14.08 -23.37 -28.54
C ASN A 240 -13.35 -22.67 -27.38
N TYR A 241 -12.08 -23.04 -27.15
CA TYR A 241 -11.22 -22.45 -26.14
C TYR A 241 -10.86 -21.03 -26.57
N GLU A 242 -11.49 -20.07 -25.90
CA GLU A 242 -11.04 -18.69 -25.97
C GLU A 242 -9.80 -18.55 -25.11
N ASP A 243 -8.65 -18.34 -25.74
CA ASP A 243 -7.42 -18.02 -25.03
C ASP A 243 -7.55 -16.77 -24.15
N ALA A 244 -6.66 -16.64 -23.17
CA ALA A 244 -6.67 -15.51 -22.25
C ALA A 244 -6.58 -14.14 -22.96
N GLU A 245 -5.84 -14.06 -24.08
CA GLU A 245 -5.66 -12.82 -24.85
C GLU A 245 -6.93 -12.38 -25.57
N THR A 246 -7.72 -13.33 -26.09
CA THR A 246 -9.04 -13.09 -26.69
C THR A 246 -10.00 -12.52 -25.66
N LEU A 247 -10.01 -13.08 -24.46
CA LEU A 247 -10.82 -12.58 -23.35
C LEU A 247 -10.40 -11.16 -22.91
N ILE A 248 -9.10 -10.86 -22.88
CA ILE A 248 -8.58 -9.50 -22.62
C ILE A 248 -9.02 -8.53 -23.73
N CYS A 249 -8.95 -8.94 -24.99
CA CYS A 249 -9.40 -8.13 -26.11
C CYS A 249 -10.90 -7.80 -26.00
N LYS A 250 -11.74 -8.76 -25.60
CA LYS A 250 -13.16 -8.53 -25.32
C LYS A 250 -13.36 -7.50 -24.21
N LEU A 251 -12.61 -7.61 -23.10
CA LEU A 251 -12.66 -6.64 -22.01
C LEU A 251 -12.29 -5.22 -22.47
N LEU A 252 -11.26 -5.07 -23.31
CA LEU A 252 -10.87 -3.79 -23.92
C LEU A 252 -11.93 -3.23 -24.87
N ILE A 253 -12.55 -4.08 -25.71
CA ILE A 253 -13.60 -3.66 -26.64
C ILE A 253 -14.80 -3.13 -25.86
N GLU A 254 -15.24 -3.86 -24.83
CA GLU A 254 -16.38 -3.46 -24.01
C GLU A 254 -16.07 -2.17 -23.22
N ALA A 255 -14.85 -2.03 -22.70
CA ALA A 255 -14.41 -0.80 -22.05
C ALA A 255 -14.49 0.42 -23.00
N LYS A 256 -14.00 0.29 -24.24
CA LYS A 256 -14.03 1.35 -25.25
C LYS A 256 -15.45 1.68 -25.70
N LYS A 257 -16.28 0.66 -25.93
CA LYS A 257 -17.69 0.80 -26.29
C LYS A 257 -18.45 1.60 -25.23
N ASN A 258 -18.17 1.34 -23.95
CA ASN A 258 -18.79 2.03 -22.82
C ASN A 258 -18.06 3.29 -22.37
N LYS A 259 -16.96 3.67 -23.04
CA LYS A 259 -16.08 4.80 -22.66
C LYS A 259 -15.62 4.74 -21.19
N ASN A 260 -15.41 3.52 -20.68
CA ASN A 260 -15.01 3.28 -19.30
C ASN A 260 -13.48 3.16 -19.21
N ALA A 261 -12.82 4.28 -18.92
CA ALA A 261 -11.37 4.36 -18.83
C ALA A 261 -10.78 3.47 -17.71
N ASP A 262 -11.56 3.15 -16.67
CA ASP A 262 -11.08 2.32 -15.56
C ASP A 262 -11.07 0.84 -15.95
N VAL A 263 -12.09 0.36 -16.65
CA VAL A 263 -12.10 -1.02 -17.19
C VAL A 263 -11.04 -1.16 -18.28
N GLU A 264 -10.80 -0.13 -19.08
CA GLU A 264 -9.69 -0.12 -20.03
C GLU A 264 -8.34 -0.22 -19.33
N ALA A 265 -8.15 0.50 -18.21
CA ALA A 265 -6.97 0.38 -17.38
C ALA A 265 -6.80 -1.03 -16.80
N LEU A 266 -7.87 -1.65 -16.29
CA LEU A 266 -7.84 -3.02 -15.78
C LEU A 266 -7.37 -4.00 -16.86
N ALA A 267 -7.92 -3.91 -18.07
CA ALA A 267 -7.54 -4.79 -19.15
C ALA A 267 -6.08 -4.59 -19.61
N ARG A 268 -5.61 -3.34 -19.70
CA ARG A 268 -4.22 -3.03 -20.04
C ARG A 268 -3.24 -3.54 -19.00
N VAL A 269 -3.53 -3.33 -17.72
CA VAL A 269 -2.68 -3.84 -16.62
C VAL A 269 -2.67 -5.36 -16.61
N THR A 270 -3.83 -6.00 -16.80
CA THR A 270 -3.95 -7.47 -16.87
C THR A 270 -3.06 -8.00 -17.99
N ARG A 271 -3.20 -7.47 -19.22
CA ARG A 271 -2.33 -7.85 -20.34
C ARG A 271 -0.85 -7.71 -20.01
N ARG A 272 -0.44 -6.55 -19.47
CA ARG A 272 0.96 -6.30 -19.10
C ARG A 272 1.48 -7.26 -18.03
N SER A 273 0.62 -7.72 -17.12
CA SER A 273 0.98 -8.74 -16.14
C SER A 273 1.17 -10.11 -16.78
N LEU A 274 0.41 -10.43 -17.85
CA LEU A 274 0.51 -11.70 -18.58
C LEU A 274 1.74 -11.77 -19.48
N GLU A 275 2.08 -10.66 -20.13
CA GLU A 275 3.27 -10.55 -20.99
C GLU A 275 4.59 -10.81 -20.24
N ARG A 276 4.57 -10.85 -18.89
CA ARG A 276 5.75 -11.11 -18.06
C ARG A 276 6.01 -12.60 -17.96
N LYS A 277 7.04 -13.04 -18.68
CA LYS A 277 7.51 -14.44 -18.70
C LYS A 277 8.01 -14.96 -17.35
N SER A 278 8.42 -14.11 -16.42
CA SER A 278 8.93 -14.58 -15.12
C SER A 278 8.63 -13.62 -13.97
N TRP A 279 8.16 -14.19 -12.86
CA TRP A 279 7.97 -13.50 -11.58
C TRP A 279 9.10 -13.87 -10.61
N TYR A 280 10.34 -13.61 -11.02
CA TYR A 280 11.51 -13.88 -10.19
C TYR A 280 11.58 -12.93 -8.99
N GLN A 281 12.39 -13.27 -7.99
CA GLN A 281 12.61 -12.39 -6.86
C GLN A 281 13.44 -11.17 -7.30
N PRO A 282 12.92 -9.93 -7.19
CA PRO A 282 13.64 -8.74 -7.62
C PRO A 282 14.90 -8.53 -6.77
N LEU A 283 16.02 -8.23 -7.44
CA LEU A 283 17.34 -8.05 -6.81
C LEU A 283 17.61 -6.59 -6.43
N THR A 284 16.96 -5.65 -7.11
CA THR A 284 17.13 -4.20 -6.92
C THR A 284 15.78 -3.52 -6.79
N GLU A 285 15.72 -2.36 -6.13
CA GLU A 285 14.50 -1.53 -6.07
C GLU A 285 13.98 -1.18 -7.48
N GLU A 286 14.87 -0.95 -8.44
CA GLU A 286 14.48 -0.69 -9.84
C GLU A 286 13.81 -1.90 -10.49
N SER A 287 14.39 -3.10 -10.36
CA SER A 287 13.77 -4.33 -10.85
C SER A 287 12.43 -4.62 -10.14
N PHE A 288 12.31 -4.27 -8.86
CA PHE A 288 11.06 -4.37 -8.11
C PHE A 288 9.99 -3.46 -8.70
N VAL A 289 10.32 -2.20 -8.98
CA VAL A 289 9.40 -1.24 -9.62
C VAL A 289 8.99 -1.76 -10.99
N ASP A 290 9.96 -2.15 -11.82
CA ASP A 290 9.70 -2.68 -13.16
C ASP A 290 8.75 -3.87 -13.11
N GLN A 291 8.96 -4.77 -12.17
CA GLN A 291 8.20 -6.01 -12.02
C GLN A 291 6.79 -5.80 -11.44
N HIS A 292 6.68 -5.09 -10.32
CA HIS A 292 5.45 -5.10 -9.51
C HIS A 292 4.64 -3.81 -9.59
N LEU A 293 5.21 -2.71 -10.11
CA LEU A 293 4.57 -1.39 -10.01
C LEU A 293 4.41 -0.68 -11.36
N LEU A 294 5.35 -0.87 -12.28
CA LEU A 294 5.46 -0.08 -13.50
C LEU A 294 4.22 -0.21 -14.40
N SER A 295 3.60 -1.39 -14.48
CA SER A 295 2.37 -1.60 -15.25
C SER A 295 1.24 -0.69 -14.77
N PHE A 296 1.06 -0.53 -13.46
CA PHE A 296 0.05 0.37 -12.89
C PHE A 296 0.38 1.83 -13.16
N VAL A 297 1.65 2.21 -13.01
CA VAL A 297 2.10 3.59 -13.24
C VAL A 297 1.93 3.98 -14.71
N GLU A 298 2.39 3.16 -15.64
CA GLU A 298 2.31 3.44 -17.08
C GLU A 298 0.89 3.37 -17.62
N CYS A 299 0.15 2.30 -17.29
CA CYS A 299 -1.19 2.09 -17.85
C CYS A 299 -2.23 3.03 -17.25
N ILE A 300 -2.00 3.53 -16.02
CA ILE A 300 -2.99 4.32 -15.28
C ILE A 300 -2.49 5.75 -15.12
N LEU A 301 -1.43 5.98 -14.34
CA LEU A 301 -0.97 7.33 -13.99
C LEU A 301 -0.43 8.10 -15.20
N LEU A 302 0.34 7.44 -16.07
CA LEU A 302 0.96 8.03 -17.27
C LEU A 302 0.16 7.80 -18.57
N SER A 303 -1.10 7.37 -18.44
CA SER A 303 -1.98 7.26 -19.61
C SER A 303 -2.33 8.62 -20.23
N ASP A 304 -2.18 9.71 -19.48
CA ASP A 304 -2.21 11.08 -20.01
C ASP A 304 -0.84 11.47 -20.55
N LYS A 305 -0.75 11.67 -21.87
CA LYS A 305 0.49 12.00 -22.58
C LYS A 305 1.08 13.37 -22.21
N SER A 306 0.33 14.22 -21.51
CA SER A 306 0.84 15.49 -21.00
C SER A 306 1.71 15.32 -19.74
N LEU A 307 1.67 14.14 -19.11
CA LEU A 307 2.46 13.83 -17.94
C LEU A 307 3.82 13.28 -18.33
N ILE A 308 4.80 13.56 -17.48
CA ILE A 308 6.15 13.00 -17.55
C ILE A 308 6.45 12.26 -16.26
N SER A 309 7.35 11.29 -16.33
CA SER A 309 7.86 10.60 -15.15
C SER A 309 9.36 10.66 -15.07
N TRP A 310 9.88 10.69 -13.84
CA TRP A 310 11.31 10.56 -13.54
C TRP A 310 11.57 9.42 -12.58
N ARG A 311 12.70 8.73 -12.78
CA ARG A 311 13.16 7.60 -11.95
C ARG A 311 14.45 7.97 -11.21
N SER A 312 14.68 7.38 -10.04
CA SER A 312 15.83 7.72 -9.20
C SER A 312 17.19 7.41 -9.83
N SER A 313 17.26 6.39 -10.69
CA SER A 313 18.45 5.99 -11.46
C SER A 313 18.96 7.05 -12.45
N GLY A 314 18.15 8.06 -12.81
CA GLY A 314 18.58 9.23 -13.60
C GLY A 314 18.79 10.49 -12.74
N THR A 315 19.66 11.42 -13.11
CA THR A 315 19.71 12.75 -12.48
C THR A 315 18.34 13.43 -12.63
N VAL A 316 17.70 13.76 -11.51
CA VAL A 316 16.40 14.44 -11.49
C VAL A 316 16.68 15.91 -11.23
N PRO A 317 16.54 16.78 -12.25
CA PRO A 317 16.72 18.21 -12.05
C PRO A 317 15.49 18.74 -11.31
N LEU A 318 15.52 18.65 -9.98
CA LEU A 318 14.51 19.29 -9.13
C LEU A 318 14.64 20.80 -9.33
N SER A 319 13.62 21.39 -9.96
CA SER A 319 13.32 22.82 -10.13
C SER A 319 14.54 23.76 -10.03
N ASN A 320 14.88 24.44 -11.12
CA ASN A 320 15.83 25.58 -11.12
C ASN A 320 15.33 26.82 -10.33
N SER A 321 14.37 26.64 -9.42
CA SER A 321 13.81 27.70 -8.60
C SER A 321 14.88 28.19 -7.60
N GLU A 322 15.56 29.27 -7.96
CA GLU A 322 16.50 29.98 -7.09
C GLU A 322 15.79 30.64 -5.88
N SER A 323 14.45 30.69 -5.90
CA SER A 323 13.64 31.50 -4.97
C SER A 323 13.51 30.96 -3.54
N SER A 324 13.88 29.71 -3.27
CA SER A 324 13.90 29.13 -1.92
C SER A 324 15.29 29.13 -1.26
N ARG A 325 16.32 29.71 -1.92
CA ARG A 325 17.71 29.68 -1.47
C ARG A 325 18.03 30.78 -0.44
N SER A 326 17.50 30.68 0.77
CA SER A 326 18.17 31.32 1.91
C SER A 326 19.30 30.39 2.38
N ASN A 327 20.55 30.67 1.99
CA ASN A 327 21.81 30.02 2.41
C ASN A 327 22.31 28.75 1.68
N ASN A 328 21.92 28.53 0.43
CA ASN A 328 22.66 27.70 -0.56
C ASN A 328 22.85 26.17 -0.33
N ILE A 329 22.17 25.51 0.61
CA ILE A 329 22.14 24.03 0.66
C ILE A 329 20.71 23.56 0.86
N ASP A 330 20.05 23.16 -0.23
CA ASP A 330 18.79 22.44 -0.14
C ASP A 330 19.07 21.03 0.38
N THR A 331 19.06 20.89 1.70
CA THR A 331 19.26 19.61 2.37
C THR A 331 18.22 18.56 1.94
N CYS A 332 17.06 18.99 1.43
CA CYS A 332 16.01 18.11 0.94
C CYS A 332 16.31 17.51 -0.45
N GLN A 333 17.33 17.97 -1.19
CA GLN A 333 17.78 17.30 -2.41
C GLN A 333 18.20 15.84 -2.18
N LYS A 334 18.56 15.50 -0.93
CA LYS A 334 18.87 14.13 -0.51
C LYS A 334 17.62 13.25 -0.33
N LEU A 335 16.42 13.82 -0.39
CA LEU A 335 15.13 13.13 -0.21
C LEU A 335 14.45 12.86 -1.56
N LYS A 336 15.23 12.46 -2.55
CA LYS A 336 14.69 12.16 -3.86
C LYS A 336 13.93 10.82 -3.82
N PRO A 337 12.65 10.78 -4.23
CA PRO A 337 11.89 9.54 -4.31
C PRO A 337 12.35 8.67 -5.50
N ASP A 338 12.01 7.39 -5.45
CA ASP A 338 12.34 6.41 -6.49
C ASP A 338 11.64 6.68 -7.82
N PHE A 339 10.42 7.19 -7.76
CA PHE A 339 9.65 7.57 -8.93
C PHE A 339 8.86 8.85 -8.67
N VAL A 340 8.74 9.70 -9.69
CA VAL A 340 7.88 10.90 -9.64
C VAL A 340 7.07 11.01 -10.92
N VAL A 341 5.77 11.28 -10.78
CA VAL A 341 4.90 11.73 -11.88
C VAL A 341 4.70 13.24 -11.78
N MET A 342 4.92 13.94 -12.88
CA MET A 342 4.85 15.40 -12.94
C MET A 342 4.11 15.88 -14.20
N MET A 343 3.62 17.12 -14.13
CA MET A 343 3.05 17.84 -15.26
C MET A 343 3.97 19.02 -15.62
N PRO A 344 4.53 19.07 -16.84
CA PRO A 344 5.22 20.25 -17.33
C PRO A 344 4.24 21.43 -17.42
N PHE A 345 4.54 22.53 -16.74
CA PHE A 345 3.69 23.71 -16.69
C PHE A 345 4.54 24.98 -16.54
N ARG A 346 4.45 25.89 -17.52
CA ARG A 346 5.14 27.20 -17.51
C ARG A 346 6.66 27.13 -17.27
N GLY A 347 7.31 26.13 -17.84
CA GLY A 347 8.76 25.92 -17.69
C GLY A 347 9.17 25.30 -16.35
N ALA A 348 8.21 24.99 -15.46
CA ALA A 348 8.41 24.19 -14.27
C ALA A 348 7.82 22.77 -14.47
N ASN A 349 8.26 21.82 -13.65
CA ASN A 349 7.67 20.49 -13.58
C ASN A 349 6.91 20.38 -12.26
N VAL A 350 5.58 20.38 -12.33
CA VAL A 350 4.70 20.36 -11.16
C VAL A 350 4.52 18.92 -10.72
N GLY A 351 5.01 18.57 -9.53
CA GLY A 351 4.88 17.23 -8.98
C GLY A 351 3.43 16.89 -8.60
N LEU A 352 3.04 15.65 -8.90
CA LEU A 352 1.70 15.14 -8.65
C LEU A 352 1.70 13.87 -7.80
N VAL A 353 2.60 12.92 -8.11
CA VAL A 353 2.74 11.65 -7.37
C VAL A 353 4.22 11.41 -7.11
N ALA A 354 4.58 11.11 -5.85
CA ALA A 354 5.87 10.55 -5.47
C ALA A 354 5.69 9.08 -5.11
N ILE A 355 6.64 8.23 -5.48
CA ILE A 355 6.67 6.81 -5.10
C ILE A 355 8.02 6.51 -4.48
N GLU A 356 8.01 5.92 -3.30
CA GLU A 356 9.17 5.43 -2.58
C GLU A 356 9.04 3.90 -2.45
N VAL A 357 10.06 3.16 -2.85
CA VAL A 357 10.05 1.70 -2.89
C VAL A 357 11.18 1.14 -2.06
N LYS A 358 10.88 0.09 -1.29
CA LYS A 358 11.85 -0.66 -0.50
C LYS A 358 11.66 -2.15 -0.79
N LEU A 359 12.77 -2.84 -1.00
CA LEU A 359 12.74 -4.29 -1.20
C LEU A 359 12.17 -5.04 0.02
N PRO A 360 11.60 -6.24 -0.16
CA PRO A 360 11.21 -7.09 0.96
C PRO A 360 12.37 -7.30 1.93
N ASN A 361 12.10 -7.13 3.23
CA ASN A 361 13.09 -7.26 4.32
C ASN A 361 14.21 -6.20 4.32
N ALA A 362 14.10 -5.13 3.51
CA ALA A 362 15.05 -4.04 3.57
C ALA A 362 15.02 -3.36 4.96
N LYS A 363 16.20 -3.11 5.53
CA LYS A 363 16.34 -2.35 6.77
C LYS A 363 16.69 -0.90 6.43
N SER A 364 15.87 0.04 6.90
CA SER A 364 16.19 1.47 6.74
C SER A 364 17.40 1.84 7.62
N SER A 365 18.51 2.23 6.97
CA SER A 365 19.72 2.76 7.63
C SER A 365 19.69 4.29 7.81
N GLN A 366 18.61 4.90 7.35
CA GLN A 366 18.44 6.34 7.24
C GLN A 366 18.00 6.95 8.57
N LEU A 367 18.07 8.26 8.71
CA LEU A 367 17.61 8.97 9.91
C LEU A 367 16.10 9.14 10.00
N LEU A 368 15.47 9.42 8.86
CA LEU A 368 14.03 9.48 8.71
C LEU A 368 13.54 8.18 8.09
N SER A 369 12.33 7.76 8.43
CA SER A 369 11.60 6.73 7.70
C SER A 369 11.28 7.21 6.30
N ASP A 370 11.16 6.27 5.38
CA ASP A 370 10.77 6.50 4.00
C ASP A 370 9.40 7.17 3.91
N ARG A 371 8.48 6.83 4.84
CA ARG A 371 7.21 7.53 5.07
C ARG A 371 7.37 9.02 5.38
N ALA A 372 8.24 9.39 6.32
CA ALA A 372 8.45 10.80 6.68
C ALA A 372 9.11 11.60 5.53
N LYS A 373 10.01 10.96 4.77
CA LYS A 373 10.60 11.56 3.57
C LYS A 373 9.56 11.79 2.49
N LEU A 374 8.70 10.81 2.24
CA LEU A 374 7.59 10.90 1.31
C LEU A 374 6.64 12.05 1.68
N ALA A 375 6.34 12.23 2.97
CA ALA A 375 5.52 13.34 3.46
C ALA A 375 6.14 14.73 3.13
N LEU A 376 7.45 14.89 3.36
CA LEU A 376 8.17 16.11 3.02
C LEU A 376 8.20 16.37 1.52
N GLU A 377 8.37 15.32 0.71
CA GLU A 377 8.34 15.42 -0.74
C GLU A 377 6.94 15.82 -1.25
N CYS A 378 5.89 15.19 -0.74
CA CYS A 378 4.52 15.54 -1.08
C CYS A 378 4.19 16.99 -0.67
N LYS A 379 4.67 17.47 0.49
CA LYS A 379 4.57 18.89 0.88
C LYS A 379 5.25 19.79 -0.17
N ARG A 380 6.46 19.46 -0.60
CA ARG A 380 7.20 20.24 -1.61
C ARG A 380 6.44 20.32 -2.94
N MET A 381 5.82 19.22 -3.37
CA MET A 381 4.95 19.22 -4.56
C MET A 381 3.73 20.12 -4.39
N VAL A 382 3.10 20.11 -3.20
CA VAL A 382 1.98 21.00 -2.85
C VAL A 382 2.43 22.46 -2.89
N ASP A 383 3.61 22.78 -2.34
CA ASP A 383 4.19 24.13 -2.36
C ASP A 383 4.38 24.61 -3.80
N GLU A 384 4.96 23.78 -4.67
CA GLU A 384 5.12 24.10 -6.09
C GLU A 384 3.77 24.35 -6.76
N GLN A 385 2.74 23.56 -6.48
CA GLN A 385 1.39 23.79 -7.00
C GLN A 385 0.81 25.14 -6.54
N VAL A 386 1.06 25.55 -5.28
CA VAL A 386 0.66 26.88 -4.77
C VAL A 386 1.40 27.99 -5.51
N LEU A 387 2.71 27.83 -5.75
CA LEU A 387 3.51 28.78 -6.53
C LEU A 387 3.00 28.91 -7.97
N GLN A 388 2.52 27.81 -8.55
CA GLN A 388 1.84 27.81 -9.85
C GLN A 388 0.38 28.30 -9.79
N GLY A 389 -0.09 28.70 -8.61
CA GLY A 389 -1.36 29.36 -8.39
C GLY A 389 -2.52 28.45 -7.98
N SER A 390 -2.29 27.16 -7.72
CA SER A 390 -3.37 26.28 -7.25
C SER A 390 -3.94 26.73 -5.91
N GLN A 391 -5.28 26.77 -5.82
CA GLN A 391 -6.00 27.13 -4.58
C GLN A 391 -6.30 25.91 -3.71
N ASN A 392 -6.34 24.72 -4.32
CA ASN A 392 -6.57 23.45 -3.63
C ASN A 392 -5.43 22.49 -4.03
N PRO A 393 -4.17 22.86 -3.73
CA PRO A 393 -3.02 22.06 -4.12
C PRO A 393 -3.08 20.69 -3.42
N ARG A 394 -2.80 19.64 -4.20
CA ARG A 394 -2.79 18.27 -3.73
C ARG A 394 -1.76 17.44 -4.46
N SER A 395 -0.99 16.66 -3.71
CA SER A 395 -0.10 15.63 -4.23
C SER A 395 -0.40 14.28 -3.57
N PHE A 396 0.15 13.21 -4.14
CA PHE A 396 0.02 11.86 -3.64
C PHE A 396 1.40 11.25 -3.37
N GLY A 397 1.45 10.40 -2.35
CA GLY A 397 2.61 9.58 -2.03
C GLY A 397 2.23 8.11 -2.10
N ILE A 398 3.07 7.28 -2.69
CA ILE A 398 2.93 5.82 -2.70
C ILE A 398 4.16 5.26 -2.01
N LEU A 399 3.97 4.60 -0.87
CA LEU A 399 5.04 3.91 -0.16
C LEU A 399 4.88 2.41 -0.39
N VAL A 400 5.92 1.77 -0.93
CA VAL A 400 5.97 0.33 -1.16
C VAL A 400 7.03 -0.28 -0.26
N GLU A 401 6.62 -1.03 0.75
CA GLU A 401 7.50 -1.74 1.69
C GLU A 401 7.40 -3.25 1.42
N GLY A 402 8.32 -3.76 0.59
CA GLY A 402 8.17 -5.08 0.01
C GLY A 402 6.92 -5.15 -0.86
N TYR A 403 5.96 -6.01 -0.51
CA TYR A 403 4.70 -6.15 -1.26
C TYR A 403 3.55 -5.37 -0.65
N GLU A 404 3.75 -4.71 0.49
CA GLU A 404 2.74 -3.84 1.09
C GLU A 404 2.82 -2.45 0.46
N CYS A 405 1.70 -1.97 -0.06
CA CYS A 405 1.58 -0.66 -0.65
C CYS A 405 0.65 0.21 0.20
N ARG A 406 1.08 1.42 0.53
CA ARG A 406 0.29 2.44 1.23
C ARG A 406 0.22 3.71 0.40
N ILE A 407 -1.00 4.19 0.21
CA ILE A 407 -1.28 5.43 -0.53
C ILE A 407 -1.54 6.54 0.47
N PHE A 408 -0.90 7.68 0.22
CA PHE A 408 -1.05 8.89 0.99
C PHE A 408 -1.51 10.03 0.08
N SER A 409 -2.30 10.95 0.62
CA SER A 409 -2.55 12.25 0.02
C SER A 409 -1.92 13.35 0.87
N CYS A 410 -1.41 14.40 0.24
CA CYS A 410 -0.97 15.62 0.91
C CYS A 410 -1.76 16.79 0.37
N THR A 411 -2.49 17.49 1.24
CA THR A 411 -3.28 18.67 0.87
C THR A 411 -2.94 19.84 1.78
N LEU A 412 -2.79 21.04 1.21
CA LEU A 412 -2.70 22.28 2.01
C LEU A 412 -4.09 22.69 2.47
N MET A 413 -4.35 22.60 3.77
CA MET A 413 -5.60 23.02 4.35
C MET A 413 -5.66 24.56 4.38
N LYS A 414 -6.87 25.13 4.31
CA LYS A 414 -7.07 26.61 4.34
C LYS A 414 -6.38 27.28 5.54
N THR A 415 -6.25 26.53 6.62
CA THR A 415 -5.58 26.89 7.86
C THR A 415 -4.06 27.01 7.77
N GLY A 416 -3.44 26.71 6.63
CA GLY A 416 -1.99 26.88 6.41
C GLY A 416 -1.14 25.75 6.97
N PHE A 417 -1.72 24.58 7.27
CA PHE A 417 -0.98 23.35 7.56
C PHE A 417 -1.27 22.29 6.48
N TYR A 418 -0.37 21.32 6.36
CA TYR A 418 -0.46 20.24 5.37
C TYR A 418 -1.04 19.01 6.05
N ALA A 419 -2.13 18.46 5.53
CA ALA A 419 -2.65 17.18 5.96
C ALA A 419 -2.02 16.08 5.11
N PHE A 420 -1.21 15.22 5.72
CA PHE A 420 -0.64 14.02 5.07
C PHE A 420 -1.43 12.80 5.53
N VAL A 421 -2.39 12.38 4.71
CA VAL A 421 -3.42 11.40 5.09
C VAL A 421 -3.09 10.07 4.46
N GLU A 422 -3.03 9.01 5.25
CA GLU A 422 -3.01 7.64 4.73
C GLU A 422 -4.40 7.30 4.19
N GLU A 423 -4.55 7.12 2.88
CA GLU A 423 -5.83 6.92 2.21
C GLU A 423 -6.23 5.45 2.14
N GLU A 424 -5.29 4.59 1.75
CA GLU A 424 -5.57 3.17 1.47
C GLU A 424 -4.29 2.33 1.57
N SER A 425 -4.44 1.04 1.91
CA SER A 425 -3.35 0.07 1.97
C SER A 425 -3.77 -1.23 1.29
N PHE A 426 -2.89 -1.83 0.49
CA PHE A 426 -3.17 -3.09 -0.21
C PHE A 426 -1.88 -3.88 -0.47
N LEU A 427 -2.02 -5.12 -0.92
CA LEU A 427 -0.89 -5.97 -1.30
C LEU A 427 -0.69 -5.95 -2.82
N LEU A 428 0.57 -5.84 -3.25
CA LEU A 428 0.98 -6.09 -4.62
C LEU A 428 1.02 -7.59 -4.91
N MET A 429 0.88 -7.95 -6.18
CA MET A 429 1.08 -9.32 -6.64
C MET A 429 2.53 -9.75 -6.40
N LYS A 430 2.71 -10.91 -5.77
CA LYS A 430 4.01 -11.57 -5.61
C LYS A 430 4.25 -12.54 -6.75
N THR A 431 3.22 -13.28 -7.11
CA THR A 431 3.23 -14.28 -8.19
C THR A 431 1.98 -14.16 -9.04
N MET A 432 1.91 -14.93 -10.11
CA MET A 432 0.71 -15.01 -10.96
C MET A 432 -0.51 -15.58 -10.22
N ASN A 433 -0.33 -16.30 -9.12
CA ASN A 433 -1.46 -16.78 -8.30
C ASN A 433 -2.19 -15.62 -7.60
N ASP A 434 -1.52 -14.47 -7.46
CA ASP A 434 -2.09 -13.27 -6.89
C ASP A 434 -2.86 -12.43 -7.92
N LEU A 435 -3.10 -12.94 -9.15
CA LEU A 435 -3.80 -12.19 -10.20
C LEU A 435 -5.16 -11.66 -9.74
N ALA A 436 -5.85 -12.38 -8.84
CA ALA A 436 -7.12 -11.95 -8.25
C ALA A 436 -7.05 -10.60 -7.51
N LEU A 437 -5.86 -10.13 -7.13
CA LEU A 437 -5.66 -8.82 -6.51
C LEU A 437 -5.74 -7.66 -7.52
N LEU A 438 -5.57 -7.91 -8.82
CA LEU A 438 -5.48 -6.86 -9.84
C LEU A 438 -6.67 -5.89 -9.85
N PRO A 439 -7.94 -6.32 -9.79
CA PRO A 439 -9.06 -5.39 -9.77
C PRO A 439 -8.93 -4.40 -8.60
N ASP A 440 -8.63 -4.87 -7.39
CA ASP A 440 -8.47 -3.96 -6.26
C ASP A 440 -7.29 -3.01 -6.43
N ILE A 441 -6.12 -3.49 -6.88
CA ILE A 441 -4.96 -2.62 -7.10
C ILE A 441 -5.27 -1.56 -8.16
N VAL A 442 -5.82 -1.96 -9.31
CA VAL A 442 -6.17 -1.02 -10.41
C VAL A 442 -7.20 -0.01 -9.93
N ARG A 443 -8.21 -0.44 -9.17
CA ARG A 443 -9.23 0.42 -8.57
C ARG A 443 -8.60 1.53 -7.73
N VAL A 444 -7.62 1.22 -6.88
CA VAL A 444 -6.92 2.23 -6.08
C VAL A 444 -6.15 3.23 -6.96
N PHE A 445 -5.36 2.74 -7.92
CA PHE A 445 -4.61 3.61 -8.83
C PHE A 445 -5.52 4.50 -9.70
N CYS A 446 -6.68 4.01 -10.14
CA CYS A 446 -7.67 4.81 -10.85
C CYS A 446 -8.25 5.93 -9.96
N ARG A 447 -8.49 5.68 -8.67
CA ARG A 447 -8.92 6.72 -7.71
C ARG A 447 -7.85 7.81 -7.59
N VAL A 448 -6.58 7.43 -7.43
CA VAL A 448 -5.45 8.38 -7.41
C VAL A 448 -5.39 9.19 -8.69
N LYS A 449 -5.50 8.55 -9.86
CA LYS A 449 -5.51 9.23 -11.16
C LYS A 449 -6.62 10.27 -11.27
N ARG A 450 -7.85 9.95 -10.87
CA ARG A 450 -8.98 10.89 -10.94
C ARG A 450 -8.73 12.14 -10.10
N GLU A 451 -8.26 11.98 -8.87
CA GLU A 451 -7.96 13.10 -7.98
C GLU A 451 -6.74 13.90 -8.46
N MET A 452 -5.74 13.22 -9.03
CA MET A 452 -4.61 13.86 -9.71
C MET A 452 -5.08 14.76 -10.88
N SER A 453 -5.95 14.25 -11.76
CA SER A 453 -6.51 15.02 -12.87
C SER A 453 -7.33 16.22 -12.40
N GLN A 454 -8.04 16.11 -11.27
CA GLN A 454 -8.73 17.26 -10.67
C GLN A 454 -7.73 18.32 -10.20
N SER A 455 -6.65 17.92 -9.53
CA SER A 455 -5.57 18.83 -9.09
C SER A 455 -4.95 19.56 -10.29
N MET A 456 -4.61 18.84 -11.37
CA MET A 456 -4.10 19.43 -12.61
C MET A 456 -5.06 20.47 -13.20
N ALA A 457 -6.37 20.16 -13.25
CA ALA A 457 -7.36 21.09 -13.78
C ALA A 457 -7.43 22.40 -12.98
N THR A 458 -7.18 22.38 -11.67
CA THR A 458 -7.14 23.60 -10.85
C THR A 458 -5.92 24.48 -11.17
N VAL A 459 -4.75 23.87 -11.37
CA VAL A 459 -3.52 24.56 -11.79
C VAL A 459 -3.73 25.25 -13.15
N ILE A 460 -4.39 24.57 -14.09
CA ILE A 460 -4.61 25.09 -15.45
C ILE A 460 -5.64 26.23 -15.49
N LYS A 461 -6.75 26.14 -14.73
CA LYS A 461 -7.90 27.08 -14.82
C LYS A 461 -7.60 28.53 -14.42
N LYS A 462 -6.69 28.77 -13.47
CA LYS A 462 -6.44 30.12 -12.92
C LYS A 462 -5.87 31.13 -13.93
N ARG A 463 -5.39 30.64 -15.08
CA ARG A 463 -4.94 31.42 -16.24
C ARG A 463 -5.89 32.56 -16.62
N LYS A 464 -7.21 32.43 -16.42
CA LYS A 464 -8.18 33.37 -16.99
C LYS A 464 -8.43 34.62 -16.14
N VAL A 465 -8.06 34.63 -14.85
CA VAL A 465 -8.54 35.65 -13.91
C VAL A 465 -7.46 36.67 -13.49
N GLU A 466 -6.19 36.29 -13.46
CA GLU A 466 -5.12 37.13 -12.86
C GLU A 466 -4.57 38.25 -13.76
N CYS A 467 -5.06 38.41 -15.00
CA CYS A 467 -4.63 39.53 -15.86
C CYS A 467 -5.27 40.89 -15.52
N GLY A 468 -6.13 41.02 -14.49
CA GLY A 468 -6.92 42.24 -14.31
C GLY A 468 -7.16 42.76 -12.89
N SER A 469 -6.58 42.19 -11.82
CA SER A 469 -6.92 42.62 -10.46
C SER A 469 -5.72 42.62 -9.52
N SER A 470 -5.28 43.82 -9.11
CA SER A 470 -4.11 44.09 -8.27
C SER A 470 -4.31 43.84 -6.76
N SER A 471 -5.45 43.30 -6.33
CA SER A 471 -5.77 43.05 -4.91
C SER A 471 -5.59 41.61 -4.45
N GLY A 472 -4.94 40.75 -5.26
CA GLY A 472 -4.74 39.34 -4.93
C GLY A 472 -3.86 39.13 -3.71
N VAL A 473 -4.43 38.58 -2.64
CA VAL A 473 -3.67 38.04 -1.50
C VAL A 473 -2.66 37.03 -2.04
N SER A 474 -1.38 37.25 -1.78
CA SER A 474 -0.32 36.36 -2.26
C SER A 474 -0.50 34.96 -1.68
N LEU A 475 -0.81 33.98 -2.53
CA LEU A 475 -0.93 32.56 -2.16
C LEU A 475 0.34 32.03 -1.49
N THR A 476 1.49 32.65 -1.75
CA THR A 476 2.78 32.30 -1.11
C THR A 476 2.74 32.43 0.42
N ARG A 477 1.82 33.23 0.99
CA ARG A 477 1.64 33.31 2.45
C ARG A 477 1.07 32.03 3.08
N MET A 478 0.46 31.17 2.26
CA MET A 478 -0.05 29.88 2.70
C MET A 478 1.07 28.85 2.87
N ILE A 479 2.18 29.00 2.14
CA ILE A 479 3.34 28.09 2.21
C ILE A 479 4.07 28.31 3.54
N LYS A 480 4.34 27.23 4.27
CA LYS A 480 5.16 27.27 5.49
C LYS A 480 6.55 26.71 5.21
N SER A 481 7.54 27.25 5.90
CA SER A 481 8.92 26.77 5.81
C SER A 481 9.01 25.29 6.24
N THR A 482 9.82 24.53 5.51
CA THR A 482 10.19 23.15 5.88
C THR A 482 11.41 23.22 6.78
N VAL A 483 11.41 22.52 7.92
CA VAL A 483 12.60 22.47 8.79
C VAL A 483 13.72 21.66 8.16
N ALA A 484 14.97 21.98 8.52
CA ALA A 484 16.13 21.23 8.07
C ALA A 484 16.03 19.74 8.41
N LEU A 485 16.72 18.90 7.63
CA LEU A 485 16.79 17.46 7.93
C LEU A 485 17.47 17.22 9.29
N PRO A 486 17.01 16.23 10.06
CA PRO A 486 17.67 15.87 11.32
C PRO A 486 19.10 15.42 11.07
N THR A 487 19.98 15.64 12.06
CA THR A 487 21.39 15.22 11.99
C THR A 487 21.60 13.91 12.75
N LYS A 488 22.53 13.07 12.28
CA LYS A 488 22.98 11.92 13.08
C LYS A 488 23.69 12.52 14.28
N ARG A 489 23.32 12.10 15.49
CA ARG A 489 24.11 12.41 16.68
C ARG A 489 25.52 11.88 16.38
N CYS A 490 26.48 12.77 16.12
CA CYS A 490 27.87 12.38 16.17
C CYS A 490 28.04 11.74 17.53
N SER A 491 28.40 10.46 17.56
CA SER A 491 28.84 9.82 18.80
C SER A 491 30.08 10.59 19.20
N VAL A 492 29.89 11.67 19.94
CA VAL A 492 30.97 12.39 20.59
C VAL A 492 31.58 11.33 21.47
N MET A 493 32.71 10.80 21.04
CA MET A 493 33.47 9.85 21.84
C MET A 493 33.75 10.59 23.13
N SER A 494 33.04 10.20 24.20
CA SER A 494 33.32 10.67 25.54
C SER A 494 34.73 10.20 25.86
N THR A 495 35.69 11.09 25.62
CA THR A 495 37.10 10.97 25.99
C THR A 495 37.26 11.05 27.49
#